data_AF-A0A7R9WM94-F1
#
_entry.id   AF-A0A7R9WM94-F1
#
_cell.length_a   1.000
_cell.length_b   1.000
_cell.length_c   1.000
_cell.angle_alpha   90.00
_cell.angle_beta   90.00
_cell.angle_gamma   90.00
#
_symmetry.space_group_name_H-M   'P 1'
#
loop_
_entity.id
_entity.type
_entity.pdbx_description
1 polymer ?
#
loop_
_entity_poly.entity_id
_entity_poly.type
_entity_poly.pdbx_seq_one_letter_code
_entity_poly.pdbx_strand_id
1 'polypeptide(L)'
;STCLGLDTVPFSVDFGDGIDNDNADETSLFGVRRAYLRNHVADASYMREWVQHRMLARVGLPYLRTRKVRFFVNGQLLGLYDLMESPDQEYVFARSFPEYDPYDHALYKVKNSSIRCGTSSAFTPDNIAAARQIVDAENENVDDPSENSPSPYAWERGDHQPDVPVYGAENWQQCSEYFTTHFGREDFDKVLAYVRHGEDCAESVVEENLIDRDLSEGSGSGWDEAVKEFYRNRLGSFQCDSRED
;
A
#
# COMPACT_ATOMS: atom_id res chain seq x y z
N SER A 1 -1.06 -12.92 -10.99
CA SER A 1 -1.09 -12.98 -12.47
C SER A 1 0.28 -13.27 -13.03
N THR A 2 1.32 -12.51 -12.67
CA THR A 2 2.71 -12.71 -13.13
C THR A 2 3.19 -14.16 -12.97
N CYS A 3 3.02 -14.74 -11.77
CA CYS A 3 3.45 -16.13 -11.54
C CYS A 3 2.78 -17.16 -12.47
N LEU A 4 1.52 -16.93 -12.82
CA LEU A 4 0.77 -17.80 -13.73
C LEU A 4 1.10 -17.53 -15.21
N GLY A 5 2.02 -16.62 -15.51
CA GLY A 5 2.32 -16.20 -16.88
C GLY A 5 1.15 -15.48 -17.55
N LEU A 6 0.28 -14.82 -16.77
CA LEU A 6 -0.82 -14.05 -17.33
C LEU A 6 -0.35 -12.64 -17.68
N ASP A 7 -0.53 -12.25 -18.94
CA ASP A 7 -0.21 -10.90 -19.44
C ASP A 7 -1.13 -9.81 -18.85
N THR A 8 -2.24 -10.21 -18.23
CA THR A 8 -3.19 -9.29 -17.59
C THR A 8 -2.71 -8.91 -16.20
N VAL A 9 -1.87 -7.88 -16.13
CA VAL A 9 -1.43 -7.25 -14.87
C VAL A 9 -2.04 -5.85 -14.74
N PRO A 10 -2.37 -5.37 -13.52
CA PRO A 10 -2.74 -3.98 -13.33
C PRO A 10 -1.53 -3.06 -13.52
N PHE A 11 -1.74 -1.82 -13.99
CA PHE A 11 -0.68 -0.83 -14.16
C PHE A 11 -0.98 0.44 -13.36
N SER A 12 0.08 1.07 -12.86
CA SER A 12 0.07 2.49 -12.52
C SER A 12 0.76 3.23 -13.64
N VAL A 13 0.09 4.21 -14.23
CA VAL A 13 0.63 5.01 -15.33
C VAL A 13 0.83 6.42 -14.82
N ASP A 14 2.08 6.87 -14.87
CA ASP A 14 2.44 8.27 -14.65
C ASP A 14 2.57 8.94 -16.03
N PHE A 15 1.80 9.99 -16.23
CA PHE A 15 1.85 10.83 -17.44
C PHE A 15 2.80 12.01 -17.25
N GLY A 16 3.14 12.34 -15.99
CA GLY A 16 3.86 13.54 -15.59
C GLY A 16 5.37 13.39 -15.48
N ASP A 17 5.89 12.17 -15.41
CA ASP A 17 7.31 11.91 -15.13
C ASP A 17 8.06 11.59 -16.44
N GLY A 18 8.75 12.59 -17.00
CA GLY A 18 9.68 12.34 -18.12
C GLY A 18 10.11 13.52 -18.99
N ILE A 19 9.46 14.70 -18.94
CA ILE A 19 9.87 15.88 -19.74
C ILE A 19 9.55 17.15 -18.94
N ASP A 20 10.60 17.86 -18.51
CA ASP A 20 10.60 19.20 -17.87
C ASP A 20 9.48 19.51 -16.85
N ASN A 21 9.84 19.53 -15.57
CA ASN A 21 9.00 20.00 -14.45
C ASN A 21 8.49 21.45 -14.59
N ASP A 22 8.97 22.20 -15.58
CA ASP A 22 8.54 23.57 -15.87
C ASP A 22 7.19 23.63 -16.62
N ASN A 23 6.71 22.53 -17.21
CA ASN A 23 5.46 22.46 -17.99
C ASN A 23 4.49 21.38 -17.46
N ALA A 24 4.23 21.39 -16.16
CA ALA A 24 3.33 20.45 -15.47
C ALA A 24 1.91 20.33 -16.07
N ASP A 25 1.43 21.35 -16.79
CA ASP A 25 0.14 21.35 -17.50
C ASP A 25 0.17 20.57 -18.83
N GLU A 26 1.34 20.45 -19.46
CA GLU A 26 1.52 19.78 -20.76
C GLU A 26 1.69 18.25 -20.62
N THR A 27 2.04 17.76 -19.42
CA THR A 27 2.31 16.34 -19.11
C THR A 27 1.15 15.64 -18.39
N SER A 28 -0.09 16.02 -18.74
CA SER A 28 -1.31 15.40 -18.19
C SER A 28 -2.20 14.81 -19.28
N LEU A 29 -2.81 13.65 -19.01
CA LEU A 29 -3.82 13.05 -19.87
C LEU A 29 -5.21 13.53 -19.41
N PHE A 30 -5.79 14.50 -20.11
CA PHE A 30 -7.07 15.13 -19.73
C PHE A 30 -7.05 15.75 -18.31
N GLY A 31 -5.91 16.33 -17.90
CA GLY A 31 -5.72 16.87 -16.55
C GLY A 31 -5.36 15.83 -15.49
N VAL A 32 -5.22 14.55 -15.88
CA VAL A 32 -4.80 13.47 -14.99
C VAL A 32 -3.29 13.26 -15.12
N ARG A 33 -2.54 13.38 -14.02
CA ARG A 33 -1.09 13.12 -13.97
C ARG A 33 -0.80 11.65 -13.70
N ARG A 34 -1.62 11.02 -12.87
CA ARG A 34 -1.49 9.59 -12.55
C ARG A 34 -2.82 8.87 -12.63
N ALA A 35 -2.84 7.70 -13.25
CA ALA A 35 -4.01 6.85 -13.33
C ALA A 35 -3.65 5.37 -13.11
N TYR A 36 -4.62 4.61 -12.63
CA TYR A 36 -4.52 3.16 -12.56
C TYR A 36 -5.26 2.52 -13.72
N LEU A 37 -4.64 1.49 -14.32
CA LEU A 37 -5.29 0.57 -15.24
C LEU A 37 -5.58 -0.72 -14.48
N ARG A 38 -6.86 -0.96 -14.17
CA ARG A 38 -7.34 -2.08 -13.36
C ARG A 38 -7.93 -3.16 -14.26
N ASN A 39 -7.39 -4.37 -14.20
CA ASN A 39 -7.78 -5.47 -15.11
C ASN A 39 -9.03 -6.25 -14.65
N HIS A 40 -9.43 -6.15 -13.37
CA HIS A 40 -10.59 -6.84 -12.80
C HIS A 40 -10.68 -8.34 -13.04
N VAL A 41 -9.56 -9.04 -13.21
CA VAL A 41 -9.57 -10.48 -13.54
C VAL A 41 -10.30 -11.35 -12.51
N ALA A 42 -10.36 -10.92 -11.24
CA ALA A 42 -11.09 -11.59 -10.16
C ALA A 42 -12.57 -11.20 -10.05
N ASP A 43 -13.05 -10.24 -10.85
CA ASP A 43 -14.46 -9.86 -10.94
C ASP A 43 -15.03 -10.32 -12.28
N ALA A 44 -15.81 -11.42 -12.25
CA ALA A 44 -16.43 -11.99 -13.43
C ALA A 44 -17.34 -11.01 -14.19
N SER A 45 -17.86 -9.98 -13.52
CA SER A 45 -18.68 -8.95 -14.18
C SER A 45 -17.83 -7.87 -14.84
N TYR A 46 -16.57 -7.71 -14.43
CA TYR A 46 -15.72 -6.56 -14.72
C TYR A 46 -16.40 -5.22 -14.39
N MET A 47 -17.42 -5.17 -13.52
CA MET A 47 -18.25 -3.99 -13.34
C MET A 47 -18.34 -3.54 -11.89
N ARG A 48 -17.87 -4.33 -10.91
CA ARG A 48 -18.04 -4.01 -9.49
C ARG A 48 -17.40 -2.68 -9.11
N GLU A 49 -16.13 -2.46 -9.44
CA GLU A 49 -15.42 -1.21 -9.09
C GLU A 49 -16.03 0.00 -9.78
N TRP A 50 -16.37 -0.12 -11.07
CA TRP A 50 -17.08 0.92 -11.81
C TRP A 50 -18.45 1.26 -11.19
N VAL A 51 -19.29 0.26 -10.90
CA VAL A 51 -20.61 0.45 -10.29
C VAL A 51 -20.47 1.07 -8.89
N GLN A 52 -19.52 0.63 -8.07
CA GLN A 52 -19.27 1.16 -6.74
C GLN A 52 -19.00 2.66 -6.78
N HIS A 53 -18.07 3.12 -7.62
CA HIS A 53 -17.78 4.55 -7.73
C HIS A 53 -18.95 5.37 -8.30
N ARG A 54 -19.75 4.79 -9.21
CA ARG A 54 -20.98 5.44 -9.70
C ARG A 54 -22.03 5.59 -8.60
N MET A 55 -22.15 4.60 -7.72
CA MET A 55 -23.04 4.65 -6.56
C MET A 55 -22.57 5.69 -5.53
N LEU A 56 -21.28 5.70 -5.17
CA LEU A 56 -20.69 6.68 -4.25
C LEU A 56 -20.93 8.11 -4.74
N ALA A 57 -20.65 8.38 -6.01
CA ALA A 57 -20.92 9.67 -6.64
C ALA A 57 -22.40 10.08 -6.56
N ARG A 58 -23.32 9.11 -6.70
CA ARG A 58 -24.75 9.38 -6.70
C ARG A 58 -25.29 9.78 -5.32
N VAL A 59 -24.66 9.30 -4.24
CA VAL A 59 -25.03 9.61 -2.87
C VAL A 59 -24.18 10.72 -2.24
N GLY A 60 -23.26 11.32 -3.01
CA GLY A 60 -22.41 12.41 -2.54
C GLY A 60 -21.26 11.98 -1.63
N LEU A 61 -20.84 10.70 -1.70
CA LEU A 61 -19.66 10.21 -1.01
C LEU A 61 -18.40 10.33 -1.88
N PRO A 62 -17.19 10.41 -1.28
CA PRO A 62 -15.94 10.43 -2.03
C PRO A 62 -15.84 9.29 -3.03
N TYR A 63 -15.41 9.60 -4.25
CA TYR A 63 -15.37 8.65 -5.35
C TYR A 63 -14.28 9.00 -6.36
N LEU A 64 -13.85 7.97 -7.10
CA LEU A 64 -12.89 8.08 -8.19
C LEU A 64 -13.62 7.92 -9.51
N ARG A 65 -13.26 8.71 -10.52
CA ARG A 65 -13.82 8.54 -11.86
C ARG A 65 -13.12 7.35 -12.52
N THR A 66 -13.93 6.45 -13.07
CA THR A 66 -13.48 5.25 -13.78
C THR A 66 -14.10 5.18 -15.17
N ARG A 67 -13.31 4.73 -16.15
CA ARG A 67 -13.74 4.52 -17.54
C ARG A 67 -13.20 3.21 -18.09
N LYS A 68 -14.06 2.45 -18.75
CA LYS A 68 -13.67 1.23 -19.47
C LYS A 68 -12.83 1.59 -20.69
N VAL A 69 -11.67 0.93 -20.84
CA VAL A 69 -10.74 1.10 -21.96
C VAL A 69 -10.25 -0.25 -22.49
N ARG A 70 -9.99 -0.31 -23.79
CA ARG A 70 -9.22 -1.42 -24.38
C ARG A 70 -7.76 -1.03 -24.34
N PHE A 71 -6.94 -1.83 -23.68
CA PHE A 71 -5.53 -1.50 -23.45
C PHE A 71 -4.61 -2.31 -24.37
N PHE A 72 -3.69 -1.61 -25.03
CA PHE A 72 -2.73 -2.18 -25.96
C PHE A 72 -1.31 -1.79 -25.56
N VAL A 73 -0.38 -2.73 -25.60
CA VAL A 73 1.07 -2.48 -25.49
C VAL A 73 1.71 -3.05 -26.74
N ASN A 74 2.51 -2.22 -27.43
CA ASN A 74 3.20 -2.61 -28.68
C ASN A 74 2.26 -3.22 -29.74
N GLY A 75 1.03 -2.71 -29.84
CA GLY A 75 0.01 -3.18 -30.79
C GLY A 75 -0.74 -4.46 -30.39
N GLN A 76 -0.36 -5.12 -29.28
CA GLN A 76 -1.05 -6.30 -28.77
C GLN A 76 -2.13 -5.89 -27.77
N LEU A 77 -3.34 -6.43 -27.92
CA LEU A 77 -4.44 -6.22 -26.97
C LEU A 77 -4.18 -7.02 -25.70
N LEU A 78 -4.00 -6.35 -24.55
CA LEU A 78 -3.90 -7.02 -23.26
C LEU A 78 -5.28 -7.30 -22.66
N GLY A 79 -6.29 -6.49 -23.00
CA GLY A 79 -7.66 -6.74 -22.58
C GLY A 79 -8.47 -5.48 -22.27
N LEU A 80 -9.55 -5.68 -21.51
CA LEU A 80 -10.43 -4.64 -21.00
C LEU A 80 -9.97 -4.21 -19.60
N TYR A 81 -9.80 -2.90 -19.42
CA TYR A 81 -9.34 -2.30 -18.16
C TYR A 81 -10.30 -1.19 -17.72
N ASP A 82 -10.31 -0.88 -16.43
CA ASP A 82 -10.75 0.43 -15.93
C ASP A 82 -9.55 1.37 -15.87
N LEU A 83 -9.63 2.47 -16.61
CA LEU A 83 -8.80 3.66 -16.39
C LEU A 83 -9.43 4.45 -15.23
N MET A 84 -8.69 4.56 -14.14
CA MET A 84 -9.14 5.07 -12.86
C MET A 84 -8.26 6.21 -12.38
N GLU A 85 -8.87 7.30 -11.90
CA GLU A 85 -8.12 8.38 -11.25
C GLU A 85 -7.37 7.87 -10.02
N SER A 86 -6.17 8.42 -9.79
CA SER A 86 -5.42 8.18 -8.56
C SER A 86 -5.90 9.11 -7.44
N PRO A 87 -6.18 8.60 -6.22
CA PRO A 87 -6.73 9.41 -5.11
C PRO A 87 -5.73 10.39 -4.50
N ASP A 88 -4.43 10.13 -4.65
CA ASP A 88 -3.28 10.95 -4.23
C ASP A 88 -3.07 12.20 -5.08
N GLN A 89 -4.09 12.64 -5.83
CA GLN A 89 -4.06 13.87 -6.62
C GLN A 89 -5.00 14.90 -5.98
N GLU A 90 -4.48 16.09 -5.70
CA GLU A 90 -5.23 17.13 -4.98
C GLU A 90 -6.58 17.47 -5.62
N TYR A 91 -6.64 17.60 -6.95
CA TYR A 91 -7.90 17.89 -7.64
C TYR A 91 -8.95 16.76 -7.50
N VAL A 92 -8.50 15.50 -7.33
CA VAL A 92 -9.37 14.35 -7.10
C VAL A 92 -9.92 14.40 -5.69
N PHE A 93 -9.05 14.71 -4.72
CA PHE A 93 -9.40 14.83 -3.32
C PHE A 93 -10.35 16.02 -3.08
N ALA A 94 -9.96 17.22 -3.53
CA ALA A 94 -10.74 18.47 -3.40
C ALA A 94 -12.15 18.38 -4.01
N ARG A 95 -12.34 17.56 -5.06
CA ARG A 95 -13.68 17.33 -5.63
C ARG A 95 -14.64 16.67 -4.64
N SER A 96 -14.13 15.81 -3.77
CA SER A 96 -14.92 15.09 -2.77
C SER A 96 -15.01 15.84 -1.45
N PHE A 97 -14.08 16.75 -1.19
CA PHE A 97 -13.98 17.54 0.03
C PHE A 97 -13.88 19.04 -0.33
N PRO A 98 -15.02 19.76 -0.45
CA PRO A 98 -15.04 21.15 -0.94
C PRO A 98 -14.25 22.15 -0.09
N GLU A 99 -13.99 21.81 1.18
CA GLU A 99 -13.21 22.61 2.14
C GLU A 99 -11.74 22.15 2.21
N TYR A 100 -11.30 21.31 1.25
CA TYR A 100 -9.93 20.83 1.22
C TYR A 100 -8.92 21.98 1.20
N ASP A 101 -8.01 21.93 2.17
CA ASP A 101 -6.83 22.76 2.28
C ASP A 101 -5.64 21.81 2.48
N PRO A 102 -4.61 21.84 1.61
CA PRO A 102 -3.46 20.95 1.71
C PRO A 102 -2.66 21.11 3.01
N TYR A 103 -2.85 22.20 3.76
CA TYR A 103 -2.23 22.42 5.08
C TYR A 103 -3.07 21.86 6.25
N ASP A 104 -4.38 21.69 6.05
CA ASP A 104 -5.35 21.27 7.08
C ASP A 104 -6.04 19.93 6.75
N HIS A 105 -5.55 19.22 5.74
CA HIS A 105 -6.06 17.90 5.39
C HIS A 105 -4.91 16.97 5.04
N ALA A 106 -5.09 15.70 5.38
CA ALA A 106 -4.17 14.64 4.98
C ALA A 106 -4.93 13.44 4.42
N LEU A 107 -4.37 12.81 3.39
CA LEU A 107 -4.83 11.52 2.88
C LEU A 107 -3.83 10.44 3.32
N TYR A 108 -4.33 9.44 4.03
CA TYR A 108 -3.56 8.27 4.40
C TYR A 108 -4.06 7.02 3.66
N LYS A 109 -3.12 6.20 3.18
CA LYS A 109 -3.37 4.91 2.57
C LYS A 109 -2.96 3.79 3.53
N VAL A 110 -3.97 3.13 4.06
CA VAL A 110 -3.80 1.98 4.96
C VAL A 110 -3.48 0.72 4.14
N LYS A 111 -2.30 0.13 4.33
CA LYS A 111 -1.95 -1.15 3.70
C LYS A 111 -2.62 -2.29 4.46
N ASN A 112 -3.01 -3.35 3.75
CA ASN A 112 -3.60 -4.55 4.40
C ASN A 112 -2.68 -5.14 5.48
N SER A 113 -1.36 -5.02 5.28
CA SER A 113 -0.33 -5.41 6.23
C SER A 113 -0.40 -4.67 7.57
N SER A 114 -0.89 -3.43 7.59
CA SER A 114 -1.07 -2.66 8.82
C SER A 114 -2.28 -3.10 9.64
N ILE A 115 -3.23 -3.82 9.04
CA ILE A 115 -4.49 -4.19 9.71
C ILE A 115 -4.21 -5.34 10.69
N ARG A 116 -4.71 -5.24 11.93
CA ARG A 116 -4.52 -6.25 13.00
C ARG A 116 -3.06 -6.45 13.46
N CYS A 117 -2.27 -5.39 13.49
CA CYS A 117 -1.01 -5.43 14.25
C CYS A 117 -1.28 -5.93 15.69
N GLY A 118 -0.37 -6.76 16.21
CA GLY A 118 -0.46 -7.39 17.53
C GLY A 118 -1.40 -8.61 17.61
N THR A 119 -2.25 -8.85 16.60
CA THR A 119 -3.24 -9.96 16.64
C THR A 119 -3.30 -10.80 15.37
N SER A 120 -2.43 -10.55 14.41
CA SER A 120 -2.22 -11.49 13.30
C SER A 120 -1.59 -12.78 13.82
N SER A 121 -1.70 -13.87 13.05
CA SER A 121 -1.05 -15.15 13.36
C SER A 121 0.49 -15.07 13.40
N ALA A 122 1.06 -13.93 12.98
CA ALA A 122 2.50 -13.69 13.01
C ALA A 122 3.00 -13.31 14.40
N PHE A 123 2.17 -12.70 15.26
CA PHE A 123 2.55 -12.23 16.61
C PHE A 123 2.53 -13.38 17.63
N THR A 124 3.28 -14.45 17.36
CA THR A 124 3.49 -15.55 18.31
C THR A 124 4.60 -15.19 19.30
N PRO A 125 4.62 -15.78 20.51
CA PRO A 125 5.72 -15.59 21.45
C PRO A 125 7.09 -15.91 20.85
N ASP A 126 7.18 -16.94 20.00
CA ASP A 126 8.42 -17.34 19.35
C ASP A 126 8.89 -16.30 18.32
N ASN A 127 7.98 -15.76 17.51
CA ASN A 127 8.34 -14.73 16.53
C ASN A 127 8.72 -13.40 17.22
N ILE A 128 8.03 -13.03 18.29
CA ILE A 128 8.39 -11.84 19.09
C ILE A 128 9.77 -12.04 19.73
N ALA A 129 10.06 -13.21 20.29
CA ALA A 129 11.36 -13.51 20.85
C ALA A 129 12.48 -13.48 19.80
N ALA A 130 12.24 -14.04 18.61
CA ALA A 130 13.18 -13.98 17.50
C ALA A 130 13.40 -12.54 17.02
N ALA A 131 12.34 -11.74 16.89
CA ALA A 131 12.44 -10.32 16.54
C ALA A 131 13.24 -9.52 17.58
N ARG A 132 13.00 -9.73 18.88
CA ARG A 132 13.79 -9.09 19.95
C ARG A 132 15.27 -9.45 19.85
N GLN A 133 15.62 -10.71 19.59
CA GLN A 133 17.03 -11.10 19.40
C GLN A 133 17.69 -10.37 18.23
N ILE A 134 16.96 -10.13 17.14
CA ILE A 134 17.46 -9.36 16.00
C ILE A 134 17.69 -7.90 16.40
N VAL A 135 16.70 -7.27 17.04
CA VAL A 135 16.80 -5.87 17.49
C VAL A 135 17.89 -5.68 18.55
N ASP A 136 18.07 -6.63 19.46
CA ASP A 136 19.14 -6.60 20.46
C ASP A 136 20.51 -6.69 19.78
N ALA A 137 20.67 -7.60 18.81
CA ALA A 137 21.91 -7.73 18.03
C ALA A 137 22.21 -6.48 17.16
N GLU A 138 21.18 -5.82 16.63
CA GLU A 138 21.27 -4.53 15.93
C GLU A 138 21.82 -3.44 16.86
N ASN A 139 21.33 -3.37 18.10
CA ASN A 139 21.73 -2.36 19.08
C ASN A 139 23.15 -2.59 19.65
N GLU A 140 23.65 -3.83 19.65
CA GLU A 140 24.99 -4.15 20.15
C GLU A 140 26.12 -3.82 19.16
N ASN A 141 25.85 -3.80 17.85
CA ASN A 141 26.85 -3.55 16.81
C ASN A 141 26.73 -2.13 16.22
N VAL A 142 27.22 -1.14 16.96
CA VAL A 142 27.13 0.30 16.62
C VAL A 142 28.09 0.72 15.47
N ASP A 143 29.06 -0.11 15.11
CA ASP A 143 30.20 0.29 14.26
C ASP A 143 30.01 0.07 12.74
N ASP A 144 29.00 -0.72 12.30
CA ASP A 144 28.62 -0.83 10.88
C ASP A 144 27.10 -1.11 10.72
N PRO A 145 26.27 -0.07 10.50
CA PRO A 145 24.83 -0.21 10.35
C PRO A 145 24.38 -1.02 9.12
N SER A 146 25.28 -1.24 8.15
CA SER A 146 24.94 -1.86 6.86
C SER A 146 25.01 -3.39 6.87
N GLU A 147 25.68 -3.99 7.86
CA GLU A 147 25.72 -5.46 8.04
C GLU A 147 24.64 -5.98 9.00
N ASN A 148 24.07 -5.13 9.87
CA ASN A 148 23.05 -5.53 10.85
C ASN A 148 21.64 -5.00 10.58
N SER A 149 21.45 -4.05 9.68
CA SER A 149 20.09 -3.71 9.22
C SER A 149 19.63 -4.84 8.30
N PRO A 150 18.62 -5.66 8.65
CA PRO A 150 18.03 -6.57 7.68
C PRO A 150 17.61 -5.74 6.47
N SER A 151 17.91 -6.32 5.30
CA SER A 151 17.44 -5.90 3.98
C SER A 151 16.09 -5.19 4.08
N PRO A 152 15.89 -4.08 3.32
CA PRO A 152 14.67 -3.28 3.37
C PRO A 152 13.41 -4.15 3.45
N TYR A 153 12.42 -3.73 4.23
CA TYR A 153 11.28 -4.58 4.57
C TYR A 153 10.62 -5.18 3.32
N ALA A 154 10.06 -6.38 3.45
CA ALA A 154 9.42 -7.07 2.35
C ALA A 154 8.18 -6.35 1.80
N TRP A 155 7.60 -5.37 2.51
CA TRP A 155 6.53 -4.52 1.95
C TRP A 155 7.05 -3.27 1.24
N GLU A 156 8.33 -2.93 1.38
CA GLU A 156 8.93 -1.82 0.67
C GLU A 156 9.12 -2.18 -0.81
N ARG A 157 8.82 -1.22 -1.68
CA ARG A 157 9.04 -1.38 -3.12
C ARG A 157 10.50 -1.07 -3.43
N GLY A 158 11.11 -1.83 -4.33
CA GLY A 158 12.47 -1.57 -4.80
C GLY A 158 13.13 -2.82 -5.37
N ASP A 159 14.35 -2.65 -5.84
CA ASP A 159 15.16 -3.70 -6.46
C ASP A 159 15.60 -4.80 -5.47
N HIS A 160 15.37 -4.60 -4.16
CA HIS A 160 15.59 -5.62 -3.13
C HIS A 160 14.54 -6.74 -3.16
N GLN A 161 13.40 -6.50 -3.82
CA GLN A 161 12.36 -7.51 -3.98
C GLN A 161 12.77 -8.54 -5.04
N PRO A 162 12.75 -9.83 -4.72
CA PRO A 162 13.02 -10.84 -5.72
C PRO A 162 11.94 -10.83 -6.81
N ASP A 163 12.35 -11.05 -8.05
CA ASP A 163 11.41 -11.21 -9.16
C ASP A 163 10.42 -12.34 -8.87
N VAL A 164 9.16 -12.11 -9.23
CA VAL A 164 8.12 -13.13 -9.11
C VAL A 164 8.39 -14.23 -10.14
N PRO A 165 8.63 -15.49 -9.72
CA PRO A 165 8.90 -16.58 -10.64
C PRO A 165 7.66 -16.86 -11.50
N VAL A 166 7.89 -17.24 -12.76
CA VAL A 166 6.81 -17.61 -13.69
C VAL A 166 6.74 -19.13 -13.81
N TYR A 167 5.70 -19.74 -13.25
CA TYR A 167 5.46 -21.18 -13.34
C TYR A 167 4.44 -21.56 -14.41
N GLY A 168 3.62 -20.63 -14.91
CA GLY A 168 2.58 -20.91 -15.91
C GLY A 168 1.23 -21.28 -15.30
N ALA A 169 0.18 -21.26 -16.13
CA ALA A 169 -1.22 -21.32 -15.68
C ALA A 169 -1.59 -22.67 -15.04
N GLU A 170 -0.93 -23.75 -15.43
CA GLU A 170 -1.11 -25.10 -14.91
C GLU A 170 -0.47 -25.34 -13.54
N ASN A 171 0.46 -24.48 -13.13
CA ASN A 171 1.25 -24.61 -11.89
C ASN A 171 0.72 -23.69 -10.77
N TRP A 172 -0.61 -23.68 -10.59
CA TRP A 172 -1.28 -22.88 -9.57
C TRP A 172 -0.74 -23.15 -8.16
N GLN A 173 -0.45 -24.41 -7.83
CA GLN A 173 0.02 -24.79 -6.51
C GLN A 173 1.37 -24.13 -6.18
N GLN A 174 2.35 -24.18 -7.09
CA GLN A 174 3.65 -23.55 -6.89
C GLN A 174 3.53 -22.03 -6.77
N CYS A 175 2.63 -21.40 -7.54
CA CYS A 175 2.33 -19.98 -7.37
C CYS A 175 1.72 -19.66 -6.01
N SER A 176 0.82 -20.51 -5.51
CA SER A 176 0.20 -20.35 -4.20
C SER A 176 1.22 -20.53 -3.07
N GLU A 177 2.14 -21.49 -3.19
CA GLU A 177 3.21 -21.74 -2.23
C GLU A 177 4.22 -20.57 -2.18
N TYR A 178 4.66 -20.09 -3.35
CA TYR A 178 5.52 -18.90 -3.46
C TYR A 178 4.84 -17.68 -2.82
N PHE A 179 3.57 -17.42 -3.18
CA PHE A 179 2.79 -16.32 -2.62
C PHE A 179 2.70 -16.42 -1.09
N THR A 180 2.34 -17.59 -0.56
CA THR A 180 2.20 -17.79 0.89
C THR A 180 3.54 -17.59 1.62
N THR A 181 4.64 -18.04 1.02
CA THR A 181 5.99 -17.87 1.58
C THR A 181 6.38 -16.40 1.62
N HIS A 182 6.11 -15.66 0.55
CA HIS A 182 6.38 -14.22 0.47
C HIS A 182 5.54 -13.42 1.48
N PHE A 183 4.24 -13.74 1.60
CA PHE A 183 3.38 -13.18 2.63
C PHE A 183 3.86 -13.51 4.06
N GLY A 184 4.40 -14.71 4.29
CA GLY A 184 4.99 -15.09 5.56
C GLY A 184 6.22 -14.24 5.94
N ARG A 185 7.03 -13.84 4.96
CA ARG A 185 8.14 -12.90 5.18
C ARG A 185 7.63 -11.52 5.58
N GLU A 186 6.67 -10.96 4.83
CA GLU A 186 6.04 -9.68 5.21
C GLU A 186 5.43 -9.74 6.61
N ASP A 187 4.83 -10.87 6.99
CA ASP A 187 4.24 -11.06 8.30
C ASP A 187 5.28 -11.04 9.43
N PHE A 188 6.44 -11.67 9.26
CA PHE A 188 7.52 -11.60 10.25
C PHE A 188 8.13 -10.19 10.33
N ASP A 189 8.34 -9.55 9.18
CA ASP A 189 8.87 -8.19 9.12
C ASP A 189 7.99 -7.22 9.94
N LYS A 190 6.67 -7.43 10.00
CA LYS A 190 5.75 -6.61 10.83
C LYS A 190 6.02 -6.78 12.32
N VAL A 191 6.32 -8.02 12.74
CA VAL A 191 6.67 -8.31 14.13
C VAL A 191 8.00 -7.64 14.48
N LEU A 192 8.95 -7.66 13.55
CA LEU A 192 10.21 -6.95 13.69
C LEU A 192 10.01 -5.43 13.81
N ALA A 193 9.23 -4.82 12.92
CA ALA A 193 8.83 -3.41 13.01
C ALA A 193 8.16 -3.08 14.35
N TYR A 194 7.21 -3.90 14.79
CA TYR A 194 6.55 -3.74 16.08
C TYR A 194 7.54 -3.73 17.25
N VAL A 195 8.49 -4.67 17.29
CA VAL A 195 9.51 -4.73 18.36
C VAL A 195 10.47 -3.53 18.30
N ARG A 196 10.89 -3.09 17.11
CA ARG A 196 11.75 -1.91 16.94
C ARG A 196 11.13 -0.64 17.50
N HIS A 197 9.82 -0.50 17.37
CA HIS A 197 9.05 0.64 17.86
C HIS A 197 8.46 0.40 19.25
N GLY A 198 9.20 -0.31 20.11
CA GLY A 198 8.85 -0.47 21.52
C GLY A 198 7.53 -1.20 21.74
N GLU A 199 7.13 -2.06 20.82
CA GLU A 199 5.87 -2.82 20.88
C GLU A 199 4.63 -1.92 20.82
N ASP A 200 4.73 -0.77 20.15
CA ASP A 200 3.59 0.08 19.78
C ASP A 200 3.20 -0.16 18.30
N CYS A 201 2.01 -0.72 18.12
CA CYS A 201 1.45 -0.97 16.80
C CYS A 201 1.16 0.30 16.01
N ALA A 202 0.72 1.38 16.65
CA ALA A 202 0.43 2.62 15.96
C ALA A 202 1.72 3.33 15.51
N GLU A 203 2.74 3.29 16.37
CA GLU A 203 4.06 3.81 16.04
C GLU A 203 4.66 3.03 14.86
N SER A 204 4.77 1.71 15.00
CA SER A 204 5.37 0.86 13.97
C SER A 204 4.69 0.97 12.61
N VAL A 205 3.35 1.01 12.54
CA VAL A 205 2.68 1.06 11.24
C VAL A 205 2.77 2.42 10.56
N VAL A 206 2.94 3.51 11.31
CA VAL A 206 3.07 4.86 10.75
C VAL A 206 4.51 5.15 10.37
N GLU A 207 5.46 4.89 11.28
CA GLU A 207 6.89 5.15 11.04
C GLU A 207 7.47 4.23 9.95
N GLU A 208 7.02 2.97 9.86
CA GLU A 208 7.46 2.03 8.81
C GLU A 208 6.64 2.11 7.52
N ASN A 209 5.86 3.18 7.35
CA ASN A 209 5.04 3.43 6.17
C ASN A 209 4.10 2.25 5.85
N LEU A 210 3.57 1.54 6.84
CA LEU A 210 2.47 0.58 6.62
C LEU A 210 1.12 1.33 6.48
N ILE A 211 1.08 2.58 6.94
CA ILE A 211 0.06 3.58 6.63
C ILE A 211 0.79 4.75 5.96
N ASP A 212 0.71 4.83 4.64
CA ASP A 212 1.42 5.89 3.88
C ASP A 212 0.63 7.19 3.93
N ARG A 213 1.30 8.33 4.17
CA ARG A 213 0.72 9.65 3.92
C ARG A 213 0.85 9.99 2.43
N ASP A 214 -0.24 9.88 1.69
CA ASP A 214 -0.28 10.13 0.23
C ASP A 214 -0.47 11.63 -0.10
N LEU A 215 -1.14 12.42 0.77
CA LEU A 215 -1.30 13.89 0.62
C LEU A 215 -1.15 14.61 1.95
N SER A 216 -0.37 15.70 1.97
CA SER A 216 -0.28 16.77 2.98
C SER A 216 0.87 17.72 2.57
N GLU A 217 0.65 19.04 2.53
CA GLU A 217 1.74 20.02 2.37
C GLU A 217 2.34 20.45 3.71
N GLY A 218 1.64 20.19 4.82
CA GLY A 218 2.15 20.46 6.16
C GLY A 218 3.15 19.40 6.60
N SER A 219 4.43 19.77 6.75
CA SER A 219 5.46 18.93 7.39
C SER A 219 5.40 18.94 8.93
N GLY A 220 4.47 19.68 9.52
CA GLY A 220 4.38 19.90 10.98
C GLY A 220 2.97 19.89 11.57
N SER A 221 1.97 19.48 10.80
CA SER A 221 0.62 19.24 11.33
C SER A 221 0.62 17.91 12.05
N GLY A 222 0.06 17.84 13.26
CA GLY A 222 -0.02 16.62 14.09
C GLY A 222 -0.86 15.49 13.49
N TRP A 223 -0.92 15.37 12.16
CA TRP A 223 -1.62 14.33 11.42
C TRP A 223 -1.02 12.95 11.69
N ASP A 224 0.30 12.85 11.88
CA ASP A 224 0.93 11.57 12.20
C ASP A 224 0.47 11.10 13.60
N GLU A 225 0.38 12.00 14.58
CA GLU A 225 -0.24 11.68 15.88
C GLU A 225 -1.75 11.40 15.75
N ALA A 226 -2.48 12.16 14.94
CA ALA A 226 -3.91 11.94 14.72
C ALA A 226 -4.19 10.58 14.06
N VAL A 227 -3.36 10.15 13.10
CA VAL A 227 -3.51 8.84 12.45
C VAL A 227 -3.04 7.72 13.38
N LYS A 228 -2.01 7.93 14.21
CA LYS A 228 -1.63 7.00 15.29
C LYS A 228 -2.80 6.82 16.27
N GLU A 229 -3.41 7.90 16.73
CA GLU A 229 -4.60 7.86 17.60
C GLU A 229 -5.79 7.17 16.92
N PHE A 230 -6.08 7.53 15.66
CA PHE A 230 -7.12 6.86 14.87
C PHE A 230 -6.87 5.36 14.77
N TYR A 231 -5.61 4.97 14.49
CA TYR A 231 -5.23 3.57 14.41
C TYR A 231 -5.49 2.87 15.74
N ARG A 232 -4.96 3.36 16.86
CA ARG A 232 -5.18 2.80 18.21
C ARG A 232 -6.67 2.59 18.50
N ASN A 233 -7.51 3.54 18.11
CA ASN A 233 -8.94 3.54 18.42
C ASN A 233 -9.83 2.75 17.44
N ARG A 234 -9.40 2.55 16.19
CA ARG A 234 -10.29 2.07 15.11
C ARG A 234 -9.75 0.89 14.29
N LEU A 235 -8.43 0.74 14.16
CA LEU A 235 -7.79 -0.23 13.27
C LEU A 235 -6.87 -1.22 14.00
N GLY A 236 -6.23 -0.75 15.07
CA GLY A 236 -5.51 -1.56 16.03
C GLY A 236 -6.47 -2.53 16.70
N SER A 237 -5.96 -3.71 17.01
CA SER A 237 -6.73 -4.64 17.82
C SER A 237 -6.93 -4.08 19.23
N PHE A 238 -8.15 -4.23 19.75
CA PHE A 238 -8.54 -3.81 21.09
C PHE A 238 -7.45 -4.14 22.13
N GLN A 239 -6.98 -3.10 22.81
CA GLN A 239 -6.26 -3.14 24.09
C GLN A 239 -5.13 -4.18 24.18
N CYS A 240 -3.91 -3.81 23.75
CA CYS A 240 -2.70 -4.43 24.27
C CYS A 240 -2.53 -4.24 25.80
N ASP A 241 -3.36 -3.39 26.43
CA ASP A 241 -3.30 -3.05 27.86
C ASP A 241 -4.45 -3.56 28.73
N SER A 242 -5.45 -4.30 28.23
CA SER A 242 -6.46 -4.91 29.12
C SER A 242 -6.03 -6.30 29.57
N ARG A 243 -4.92 -6.35 30.32
CA ARG A 243 -4.75 -7.30 31.42
C ARG A 243 -4.94 -6.51 32.72
N GLU A 244 -6.19 -6.16 33.00
CA GLU A 244 -6.62 -6.03 34.40
C GLU A 244 -7.09 -7.42 34.84
N ASP A 245 -6.23 -8.10 35.59
CA ASP A 245 -6.56 -8.96 36.72
C ASP A 245 -5.32 -9.03 37.64
#